data_AF-A0A6G1R8J6-F1
#
_entry.id   AF-A0A6G1R8J6-F1
#
_cell.length_a   1.000
_cell.length_b   1.000
_cell.length_c   1.000
_cell.angle_alpha   90.00
_cell.angle_beta   90.00
_cell.angle_gamma   90.00
#
_symmetry.space_group_name_H-M   'P 1'
#
loop_
_entity.id
_entity.type
_entity.pdbx_description
1 polymer ?
#
loop_
_entity_poly.entity_id
_entity_poly.type
_entity_poly.pdbx_seq_one_letter_code
_entity_poly.pdbx_strand_id
1 'polypeptide(L)'
;AINELISDGSVVYAEALWDHVTMDDQELGFKAGDVIEVMDATNKEWWWGRILDSEGWFPASFVRLRVNQDEPMEDYPLKVEGGKEDDSSSGTRRFGMGQTTKDQMRTNVINDIISTERDYIKHLKD
;
A
#
# COMPACT_ATOMS: atom_id res chain seq x y z
N ALA A 1 0.36 7.49 15.38
CA ALA A 1 0.34 6.31 14.48
C ALA A 1 0.74 6.70 13.06
N ILE A 2 -0.17 7.08 12.16
CA ILE A 2 0.21 7.42 10.76
C ILE A 2 0.87 8.79 10.67
N ASN A 3 0.27 9.81 11.29
CA ASN A 3 0.82 11.17 11.28
C ASN A 3 2.19 11.27 11.99
N GLU A 4 2.48 10.39 12.94
CA GLU A 4 3.80 10.29 13.57
C GLU A 4 4.84 9.74 12.58
N LEU A 5 4.51 8.67 11.85
CA LEU A 5 5.39 8.11 10.82
C LEU A 5 5.70 9.17 9.74
N ILE A 6 4.68 9.89 9.28
CA ILE A 6 4.83 10.97 8.30
C ILE A 6 5.70 12.10 8.88
N SER A 7 5.46 12.51 10.14
CA SER A 7 6.21 13.60 10.79
C SER A 7 7.69 13.24 11.05
N ASP A 8 7.98 11.96 11.31
CA ASP A 8 9.34 11.44 11.48
C ASP A 8 10.09 11.29 10.14
N GLY A 9 9.48 11.68 9.03
CA GLY A 9 10.06 11.61 7.68
C GLY A 9 10.04 10.21 7.08
N SER A 10 9.28 9.27 7.67
CA SER A 10 9.05 7.96 7.08
C SER A 10 8.04 8.07 5.94
N VAL A 11 8.30 7.36 4.84
CA VAL A 11 7.36 7.28 3.72
C VAL A 11 6.26 6.30 4.07
N VAL A 12 5.01 6.70 3.85
CA VAL A 12 3.82 5.89 4.10
C VAL A 12 3.06 5.69 2.81
N TYR A 13 2.73 4.45 2.50
CA TYR A 13 2.00 4.04 1.31
C TYR A 13 0.62 3.48 1.66
N ALA A 14 -0.34 3.83 0.81
CA ALA A 14 -1.67 3.26 0.76
C ALA A 14 -1.93 2.67 -0.64
N GLU A 15 -2.85 1.72 -0.71
CA GLU A 15 -3.35 1.13 -1.96
C GLU A 15 -4.82 1.53 -2.12
N ALA A 16 -5.19 1.97 -3.32
CA ALA A 16 -6.57 2.31 -3.64
C ALA A 16 -7.46 1.05 -3.68
N LEU A 17 -8.53 1.04 -2.88
CA LEU A 17 -9.55 -0.03 -2.90
C LEU A 17 -10.59 0.20 -4.00
N TRP A 18 -10.81 1.46 -4.37
CA TRP A 18 -11.75 1.89 -5.40
C TRP A 18 -11.16 3.01 -6.25
N ASP A 19 -11.77 3.26 -7.41
CA ASP A 19 -11.46 4.41 -8.25
C ASP A 19 -11.92 5.70 -7.57
N HIS A 20 -11.07 6.73 -7.55
CA HIS A 20 -11.46 8.12 -7.27
C HIS A 20 -11.43 8.91 -8.56
N VAL A 21 -12.61 9.19 -9.13
CA VAL A 21 -12.75 9.96 -10.36
C VAL A 21 -13.13 11.38 -9.99
N THR A 22 -12.25 12.32 -10.32
CA THR A 22 -12.44 13.74 -10.01
C THR A 22 -12.11 14.61 -11.23
N MET A 23 -12.68 15.81 -11.25
CA MET A 23 -12.37 16.87 -12.21
C MET A 23 -11.77 18.12 -11.51
N ASP A 24 -11.65 18.07 -10.18
CA ASP A 24 -11.07 19.15 -9.38
C ASP A 24 -9.54 19.05 -9.45
N ASP A 25 -8.86 20.16 -9.74
CA ASP A 25 -7.40 20.21 -9.88
C ASP A 25 -6.67 20.18 -8.53
N GLN A 26 -7.40 20.34 -7.41
CA GLN A 26 -6.89 20.15 -6.06
C GLN A 26 -6.99 18.70 -5.58
N GLU A 27 -7.72 17.84 -6.29
CA GLU A 27 -7.93 16.44 -5.91
C GLU A 27 -7.06 15.47 -6.71
N LEU A 28 -6.65 14.38 -6.06
CA LEU A 28 -5.84 13.34 -6.67
C LEU A 28 -6.73 12.20 -7.18
N GLY A 29 -6.94 12.14 -8.50
CA GLY A 29 -7.64 11.02 -9.14
C GLY A 29 -6.77 9.76 -9.29
N PHE A 30 -7.37 8.58 -9.10
CA PHE A 30 -6.67 7.28 -9.21
C PHE A 30 -7.60 6.10 -9.51
N LYS A 31 -7.02 4.95 -9.83
CA LYS A 31 -7.69 3.65 -10.05
C LYS A 31 -7.47 2.69 -8.89
N ALA A 32 -8.43 1.78 -8.70
CA ALA A 32 -8.27 0.67 -7.75
C ALA A 32 -6.98 -0.12 -8.04
N GLY A 33 -6.17 -0.36 -7.00
CA GLY A 33 -4.85 -0.98 -7.08
C GLY A 33 -3.69 0.00 -7.20
N ASP A 34 -3.92 1.28 -7.48
CA ASP A 34 -2.86 2.29 -7.51
C ASP A 34 -2.26 2.48 -6.11
N VAL A 35 -0.95 2.74 -6.06
CA VAL A 35 -0.21 2.97 -4.82
C VAL A 35 0.02 4.46 -4.65
N ILE A 36 -0.39 4.98 -3.50
CA ILE A 36 -0.35 6.40 -3.16
C ILE A 36 0.63 6.60 -2.01
N GLU A 37 1.57 7.53 -2.17
CA GLU A 37 2.36 8.05 -1.06
C GLU A 37 1.51 9.04 -0.26
N VAL A 38 1.25 8.73 1.02
CA VAL A 38 0.45 9.57 1.92
C VAL A 38 1.36 10.60 2.57
N MET A 39 1.10 11.88 2.30
CA MET A 39 1.92 13.00 2.73
C MET A 39 1.30 13.79 3.88
N ASP A 40 -0.03 13.81 3.99
CA ASP A 40 -0.74 14.40 5.14
C ASP A 40 -2.03 13.59 5.43
N ALA A 41 -2.14 13.09 6.67
CA ALA A 41 -3.33 12.41 7.18
C ALA A 41 -3.87 13.05 8.48
N THR A 42 -3.68 14.37 8.63
CA THR A 42 -4.14 15.15 9.79
C THR A 42 -5.67 15.21 9.85
N ASN A 43 -6.33 15.27 8.69
CA ASN A 43 -7.78 15.16 8.59
C ASN A 43 -8.19 13.67 8.49
N LYS A 44 -9.34 13.31 9.08
CA LYS A 44 -9.85 11.93 9.13
C LYS A 44 -10.49 11.47 7.82
N GLU A 45 -11.03 12.38 7.04
CA GLU A 45 -11.82 12.08 5.83
C GLU A 45 -11.03 12.33 4.55
N TRP A 46 -10.12 13.31 4.56
CA TRP A 46 -9.39 13.76 3.38
C TRP A 46 -7.89 13.82 3.65
N TRP A 47 -7.12 13.09 2.86
CA TRP A 47 -5.66 13.03 2.96
C TRP A 47 -5.01 13.70 1.76
N TRP A 48 -3.82 14.25 1.95
CA TRP A 48 -2.96 14.72 0.85
C TRP A 48 -1.99 13.62 0.49
N GLY A 49 -1.82 13.34 -0.79
CA GLY A 49 -0.86 12.33 -1.24
C GLY A 49 -0.39 12.54 -2.66
N ARG A 50 0.46 11.61 -3.09
CA ARG A 50 1.18 11.66 -4.36
C ARG A 50 1.15 10.33 -5.09
N ILE A 51 0.96 10.39 -6.40
CA ILE A 51 1.21 9.31 -7.35
C ILE A 51 2.13 9.85 -8.44
N LEU A 52 3.34 9.30 -8.56
CA LEU A 52 4.37 9.78 -9.48
C LEU A 52 4.60 11.29 -9.30
N ASP A 53 4.27 12.10 -10.31
CA ASP A 53 4.43 13.55 -10.31
C ASP A 53 3.13 14.33 -9.98
N SER A 54 2.03 13.63 -9.67
CA SER A 54 0.73 14.22 -9.34
C SER A 54 0.49 14.19 -7.84
N GLU A 55 0.07 15.33 -7.27
CA GLU A 55 -0.31 15.46 -5.86
C GLU A 55 -1.72 16.04 -5.74
N GLY A 56 -2.43 15.71 -4.66
CA GLY A 56 -3.79 16.21 -4.46
C GLY A 56 -4.48 15.61 -3.23
N TRP A 57 -5.65 16.17 -2.91
CA TRP A 57 -6.55 15.67 -1.88
C TRP A 57 -7.29 14.42 -2.36
N PHE A 58 -7.45 13.44 -1.48
CA PHE A 58 -8.28 12.27 -1.76
C PHE A 58 -9.00 11.75 -0.50
N PRO A 59 -10.14 11.06 -0.66
CA PRO A 59 -10.87 10.51 0.46
C PRO A 59 -10.09 9.35 1.11
N ALA A 60 -9.81 9.47 2.40
CA ALA A 60 -9.12 8.46 3.19
C ALA A 60 -9.85 7.11 3.18
N SER A 61 -11.18 7.13 3.07
CA SER A 61 -12.00 5.93 3.00
C SER A 61 -11.82 5.14 1.71
N PHE A 62 -11.17 5.68 0.68
CA PHE A 62 -11.02 4.99 -0.61
C PHE A 62 -9.76 4.13 -0.70
N VAL A 63 -8.91 4.20 0.31
CA VAL A 63 -7.60 3.56 0.32
C VAL A 63 -7.45 2.65 1.55
N ARG A 64 -6.52 1.71 1.46
CA ARG A 64 -6.05 0.91 2.59
C ARG A 64 -4.56 1.14 2.77
N LEU A 65 -4.12 1.48 3.97
CA LEU A 65 -2.70 1.56 4.28
C LEU A 65 -2.03 0.21 4.11
N ARG A 66 -0.80 0.21 3.57
CA ARG A 66 0.00 -1.00 3.54
C ARG A 66 0.43 -1.38 4.95
N VAL A 67 0.27 -2.66 5.29
CA VAL A 67 0.69 -3.19 6.59
C VAL A 67 2.22 -3.18 6.72
N ASN A 68 2.91 -3.52 5.63
CA ASN A 68 4.37 -3.48 5.55
C ASN A 68 4.77 -2.34 4.61
N GLN A 69 5.38 -1.28 5.15
CA GLN A 69 5.77 -0.08 4.40
C GLN A 69 7.08 -0.25 3.62
N ASP A 70 7.90 -1.22 4.00
CA ASP A 70 9.22 -1.49 3.41
C ASP A 70 9.19 -2.52 2.26
N GLU A 71 8.01 -2.98 1.81
CA GLU A 71 7.97 -3.96 0.72
C GLU A 71 8.42 -3.32 -0.59
N PRO A 72 9.57 -3.75 -1.17
CA PRO A 72 10.08 -3.19 -2.40
C PRO A 72 9.07 -3.45 -3.51
N MET A 73 8.92 -2.46 -4.38
CA MET A 73 7.98 -2.42 -5.50
C MET A 73 8.35 -3.45 -6.62
N GLU A 74 8.93 -4.60 -6.30
CA GLU A 74 9.55 -5.54 -7.24
C GLU A 74 8.68 -6.77 -7.54
N ASP A 75 7.65 -7.06 -6.74
CA ASP A 75 6.83 -8.29 -6.88
C ASP A 75 5.48 -8.08 -7.58
N TYR A 76 5.18 -6.91 -8.17
CA TYR A 76 4.08 -6.84 -9.14
C TYR A 76 4.59 -7.43 -10.45
N PRO A 77 4.04 -8.55 -10.92
CA PRO A 77 4.24 -8.90 -12.31
C PRO A 77 3.58 -7.78 -13.09
N LEU A 78 4.40 -6.87 -13.64
CA LEU A 78 4.01 -6.10 -14.81
C LEU A 78 3.36 -7.13 -15.73
N LYS A 79 2.08 -6.96 -16.05
CA LYS A 79 1.45 -7.73 -17.12
C LYS A 79 2.16 -7.35 -18.40
N VAL A 80 3.30 -8.00 -18.66
CA VAL A 80 3.98 -7.96 -19.95
C VAL A 80 3.13 -8.84 -20.85
N GLU A 81 2.17 -8.23 -21.54
CA GLU A 81 1.66 -8.84 -22.77
C GLU A 81 2.80 -8.83 -23.79
N GLY A 82 3.34 -10.01 -24.10
CA GLY A 82 4.26 -10.22 -25.22
C GLY A 82 5.50 -11.03 -24.83
N GLY A 83 5.47 -12.32 -25.14
CA GLY A 83 6.44 -13.30 -24.64
C GLY A 83 7.84 -13.29 -25.26
N LYS A 84 8.77 -13.90 -24.52
CA LYS A 84 9.70 -14.98 -24.94
C LYS A 84 10.54 -15.38 -23.72
N GLU A 85 10.61 -16.67 -23.45
CA GLU A 85 11.47 -17.29 -22.44
C GLU A 85 12.86 -17.49 -23.04
N ASP A 86 13.90 -16.96 -22.40
CA ASP A 86 15.27 -17.44 -22.56
C ASP A 86 15.92 -17.76 -21.21
N ASP A 87 16.43 -18.99 -21.18
CA ASP A 87 17.07 -19.69 -20.08
C ASP A 87 18.54 -19.27 -19.95
N SER A 88 19.00 -18.95 -18.73
CA SER A 88 20.36 -19.22 -18.28
C SER A 88 20.55 -18.95 -16.78
N SER A 89 20.89 -20.02 -16.07
CA SER A 89 21.31 -20.10 -14.66
C SER A 89 22.58 -19.31 -14.33
N SER A 90 22.63 -18.61 -13.19
CA SER A 90 23.84 -18.54 -12.32
C SER A 90 23.59 -17.87 -10.96
N GLY A 91 23.99 -18.58 -9.89
CA GLY A 91 24.48 -18.11 -8.57
C GLY A 91 23.73 -16.98 -7.86
N THR A 92 23.15 -17.17 -6.68
CA THR A 92 23.92 -17.43 -5.44
C THR A 92 22.93 -17.83 -4.35
N ARG A 93 23.16 -18.94 -3.65
CA ARG A 93 22.42 -19.27 -2.42
C ARG A 93 22.73 -18.22 -1.35
N ARG A 94 21.89 -17.18 -1.22
CA ARG A 94 21.87 -16.32 -0.03
C ARG A 94 21.12 -17.05 1.08
N PHE A 95 21.85 -17.88 1.81
CA PHE A 95 21.38 -18.50 3.05
C PHE A 95 20.96 -17.42 4.07
N GLY A 96 19.76 -17.58 4.64
CA GLY A 96 19.62 -17.52 6.11
C GLY A 96 19.01 -16.29 6.77
N MET A 97 18.83 -15.15 6.09
CA MET A 97 18.36 -13.91 6.75
C MET A 97 16.97 -13.43 6.31
N GLY A 98 16.42 -13.98 5.23
CA GLY A 98 15.17 -13.51 4.62
C GLY A 98 13.91 -14.28 5.04
N GLN A 99 14.03 -15.43 5.71
CA GLN A 99 12.87 -16.19 6.15
C GLN A 99 12.19 -15.55 7.36
N THR A 100 12.96 -15.11 8.36
CA THR A 100 12.42 -14.49 9.58
C THR A 100 11.73 -13.15 9.31
N THR A 101 12.28 -12.32 8.42
CA THR A 101 11.65 -11.05 8.03
C THR A 101 10.38 -11.27 7.22
N LYS A 102 10.36 -12.24 6.30
CA LYS A 102 9.14 -12.60 5.55
C LYS A 102 8.07 -13.23 6.46
N ASP A 103 8.47 -14.04 7.43
CA ASP A 103 7.54 -14.63 8.40
C ASP A 103 6.98 -13.57 9.35
N GLN A 104 7.78 -12.56 9.72
CA GLN A 104 7.30 -11.39 10.44
C GLN A 104 6.31 -10.57 9.60
N MET A 105 6.64 -10.28 8.34
CA MET A 105 5.74 -9.59 7.40
C MET A 105 4.42 -10.33 7.21
N ARG A 106 4.47 -11.66 7.06
CA ARG A 106 3.28 -12.52 7.03
C ARG A 106 2.48 -12.42 8.32
N THR A 107 3.14 -12.46 9.47
CA THR A 107 2.50 -12.33 10.78
C THR A 107 1.79 -10.98 10.92
N ASN A 108 2.41 -9.90 10.44
CA ASN A 108 1.80 -8.56 10.46
C ASN A 108 0.49 -8.55 9.65
N VAL A 109 0.52 -9.10 8.43
CA VAL A 109 -0.67 -9.17 7.56
C VAL A 109 -1.75 -10.05 8.18
N ILE A 110 -1.39 -11.19 8.77
CA ILE A 110 -2.35 -12.07 9.46
C ILE A 110 -3.03 -11.33 10.61
N ASN A 111 -2.26 -10.61 11.44
CA ASN A 111 -2.81 -9.86 12.56
C ASN A 111 -3.73 -8.73 12.10
N ASP A 112 -3.35 -8.02 11.04
CA ASP A 112 -4.18 -6.99 10.42
C ASP A 112 -5.53 -7.57 10.01
N ILE A 113 -5.55 -8.64 9.20
CA ILE A 113 -6.77 -9.33 8.76
C ILE A 113 -7.63 -9.75 9.96
N ILE A 114 -7.04 -10.39 10.96
CA ILE A 114 -7.80 -10.85 12.15
C ILE A 114 -8.42 -9.66 12.88
N SER A 115 -7.68 -8.56 13.01
CA SER A 115 -8.16 -7.36 13.71
C SER A 115 -9.27 -6.66 12.96
N THR A 116 -9.10 -6.42 11.66
CA THR A 116 -10.10 -5.77 10.81
C THR A 116 -11.37 -6.59 10.74
N GLU A 117 -11.27 -7.93 10.74
CA GLU A 117 -12.45 -8.79 10.67
C GLU A 117 -13.22 -8.86 11.99
N ARG A 118 -12.53 -8.76 13.14
CA ARG A 118 -13.20 -8.58 14.43
C ARG A 118 -13.98 -7.27 14.48
N ASP A 119 -13.36 -6.19 13.99
CA ASP A 119 -13.99 -4.87 13.95
C ASP A 119 -15.18 -4.90 12.99
N TYR A 120 -15.04 -5.45 11.79
CA TYR A 120 -16.14 -5.58 10.84
C TYR A 120 -17.33 -6.36 11.41
N ILE A 121 -17.08 -7.51 12.04
CA ILE A 121 -18.14 -8.32 12.69
C ILE A 121 -18.84 -7.54 13.80
N LYS A 122 -18.12 -6.69 14.54
CA LYS A 122 -18.72 -5.83 15.56
C LYS A 122 -19.71 -4.84 14.95
N HIS A 123 -19.32 -4.17 13.85
CA HIS A 123 -20.20 -3.23 13.15
C HIS A 123 -21.45 -3.89 12.55
N LEU A 124 -21.41 -5.19 12.24
CA LEU A 124 -22.60 -5.93 11.78
C LEU A 124 -23.58 -6.32 12.89
N LYS A 125 -23.16 -6.28 14.15
CA LYS A 125 -23.97 -6.69 15.31
C LYS A 125 -24.70 -5.53 15.98
N ASP A 126 -24.24 -4.31 15.76
CA ASP A 126 -24.85 -3.06 16.22
C ASP A 126 -25.97 -2.61 15.27
#